data_AF-A0A5N7W1G0-F1
#
_entry.id   AF-A0A5N7W1G0-F1
#
_cell.length_a   1.000
_cell.length_b   1.000
_cell.length_c   1.000
_cell.angle_alpha   90.00
_cell.angle_beta   90.00
_cell.angle_gamma   90.00
#
_symmetry.space_group_name_H-M   'P 1'
#
loop_
_entity.id
_entity.type
_entity.pdbx_description
1 polymer ?
#
loop_
_entity_poly.entity_id
_entity_poly.type
_entity_poly.pdbx_seq_one_letter_code
_entity_poly.pdbx_strand_id
1 'polypeptide(L)'
;MSHVAAKMVTGALVALSGFASAQTQQPSAAPKPQPSPSTQVLSPQGVYAQIDTRLGQEALRLLSQGTPQQQQAVLERVRAAPERFQPPVFYVLSQALFKAGQRDEAAFWYYAGQLRARFDANRCADVTARQAVDVMNQSYGAPINRYLFQDLDKAQELIAKVVDWDRRTPHAYDPHWINLHGMQAVQASRDPQLAARLTLESLSLPAAQWPALAEQTRSKYLQGFQEAISQLKAESKSK
;
A
#
# COMPACT_ATOMS: atom_id res chain seq x y z
N MET A 1 10.77 -7.54 38.92
CA MET A 1 11.85 -7.74 37.94
C MET A 1 11.58 -9.04 37.22
N SER A 2 11.12 -8.97 35.96
CA SER A 2 10.79 -10.16 35.17
C SER A 2 11.45 -10.03 33.81
N HIS A 3 12.47 -10.86 33.62
CA HIS A 3 13.20 -11.03 32.37
C HIS A 3 12.37 -11.87 31.39
N VAL A 4 12.25 -11.41 30.14
CA VAL A 4 11.88 -12.27 29.01
C VAL A 4 13.07 -12.33 28.07
N ALA A 5 13.52 -13.56 27.87
CA ALA A 5 14.75 -13.95 27.20
C ALA A 5 14.65 -13.87 25.67
N ALA A 6 15.68 -13.32 25.06
CA ALA A 6 15.99 -13.48 23.65
C ALA A 6 16.63 -14.87 23.42
N LYS A 7 16.10 -15.64 22.46
CA LYS A 7 16.76 -16.85 21.95
C LYS A 7 17.39 -16.52 20.60
N MET A 8 18.71 -16.44 20.57
CA MET A 8 19.53 -16.70 19.38
C MET A 8 20.12 -18.10 19.53
N VAL A 9 19.96 -18.94 18.52
CA VAL A 9 20.57 -20.27 18.46
C VAL A 9 21.80 -20.19 17.57
N THR A 10 22.96 -20.34 18.19
CA THR A 10 24.25 -20.66 17.59
C THR A 10 24.33 -22.18 17.41
N GLY A 11 24.88 -22.66 16.30
CA GLY A 11 25.18 -24.07 16.12
C GLY A 11 26.30 -24.29 15.10
N ALA A 12 27.49 -24.59 15.61
CA ALA A 12 28.60 -25.16 14.87
C ALA A 12 29.10 -26.39 15.64
N LEU A 13 29.24 -27.56 14.97
CA LEU A 13 30.43 -28.43 14.94
C LEU A 13 30.12 -29.80 14.28
N VAL A 14 30.79 -30.06 13.14
CA VAL A 14 31.69 -31.20 12.77
C VAL A 14 31.68 -32.43 13.72
N ALA A 15 31.61 -33.70 13.30
CA ALA A 15 32.61 -34.41 12.47
C ALA A 15 32.21 -35.83 11.98
N LEU A 16 32.77 -36.19 10.80
CA LEU A 16 33.36 -37.49 10.33
C LEU A 16 32.49 -38.77 10.32
N SER A 17 32.36 -39.52 9.22
CA SER A 17 33.43 -40.36 8.62
C SER A 17 32.98 -40.96 7.26
N GLY A 18 33.91 -41.23 6.33
CA GLY A 18 33.67 -42.18 5.22
C GLY A 18 34.54 -41.95 3.97
N PHE A 19 35.59 -42.75 3.81
CA PHE A 19 36.51 -42.78 2.66
C PHE A 19 35.90 -43.51 1.45
N ALA A 20 36.07 -42.99 0.22
CA ALA A 20 36.28 -43.79 -1.00
C ALA A 20 36.72 -42.94 -2.21
N SER A 21 37.88 -43.31 -2.75
CA SER A 21 38.36 -43.27 -4.15
C SER A 21 38.17 -42.02 -5.01
N ALA A 22 39.31 -41.36 -5.27
CA ALA A 22 39.48 -40.33 -6.28
C ALA A 22 39.45 -40.93 -7.70
N GLN A 23 38.46 -40.54 -8.49
CA GLN A 23 38.52 -40.54 -9.96
C GLN A 23 38.75 -39.10 -10.42
N THR A 24 39.83 -38.88 -11.17
CA THR A 24 40.15 -37.61 -11.83
C THR A 24 39.12 -37.33 -12.93
N GLN A 25 38.04 -36.61 -12.59
CA GLN A 25 37.15 -35.98 -13.56
C GLN A 25 37.64 -34.57 -13.87
N GLN A 26 37.85 -34.34 -15.16
CA GLN A 26 38.21 -33.07 -15.80
C GLN A 26 37.16 -31.99 -15.44
N PRO A 27 37.56 -30.75 -15.08
CA PRO A 27 36.61 -29.73 -14.66
C PRO A 27 35.68 -29.35 -15.83
N SER A 28 34.40 -29.71 -15.69
CA SER A 28 33.35 -29.28 -16.60
C SER A 28 33.22 -27.75 -16.51
N ALA A 29 33.25 -27.07 -17.65
CA ALA A 29 33.09 -25.62 -17.71
C ALA A 29 31.79 -25.20 -16.99
N ALA A 30 31.91 -24.29 -16.04
CA ALA A 30 30.76 -23.74 -15.33
C ALA A 30 29.73 -23.21 -16.35
N PRO A 31 28.42 -23.50 -16.18
CA PRO A 31 27.40 -22.91 -17.03
C PRO A 31 27.50 -21.39 -16.95
N LYS A 32 27.59 -20.72 -18.10
CA LYS A 32 27.50 -19.25 -18.16
C LYS A 32 26.20 -18.83 -17.45
N PRO A 33 26.21 -17.82 -16.57
CA PRO A 33 25.00 -17.33 -15.95
C PRO A 33 24.00 -16.93 -17.04
N GLN A 34 22.83 -17.57 -17.02
CA GLN A 34 21.74 -17.20 -17.91
C GLN A 34 21.36 -15.74 -17.64
N PRO A 35 21.07 -14.94 -18.69
CA PRO A 35 20.56 -13.60 -18.49
C PRO A 35 19.28 -13.66 -17.65
N SER A 36 19.20 -12.81 -16.63
CA SER A 36 17.98 -12.65 -15.81
C SER A 36 16.77 -12.46 -16.74
N PRO A 37 15.63 -13.10 -16.48
CA PRO A 37 14.46 -12.93 -17.32
C PRO A 37 14.12 -11.44 -17.37
N SER A 38 14.05 -10.91 -18.60
CA SER A 38 13.59 -9.55 -18.86
C SER A 38 12.25 -9.36 -18.15
N THR A 39 12.17 -8.36 -17.27
CA THR A 39 10.92 -7.99 -16.60
C THR A 39 9.99 -7.42 -17.65
N GLN A 40 9.24 -8.30 -18.33
CA GLN A 40 8.27 -7.91 -19.32
C GLN A 40 7.19 -7.08 -18.62
N VAL A 41 7.10 -5.81 -18.98
CA VAL A 41 6.05 -4.91 -18.49
C VAL A 41 4.70 -5.45 -18.99
N LEU A 42 3.87 -5.93 -18.07
CA LEU A 42 2.53 -6.39 -18.39
C LEU A 42 1.63 -5.17 -18.63
N SER A 43 1.00 -5.13 -19.80
CA SER A 43 0.01 -4.10 -20.14
C SER A 43 -1.40 -4.61 -19.82
N PRO A 44 -2.24 -3.84 -19.11
CA PRO A 44 -3.63 -4.23 -18.84
C PRO A 44 -4.39 -4.59 -20.11
N GLN A 45 -5.24 -5.62 -20.03
CA GLN A 45 -6.04 -6.13 -21.16
C GLN A 45 -7.53 -6.18 -20.80
N GLY A 46 -8.39 -6.20 -21.83
CA GLY A 46 -9.84 -6.32 -21.66
C GLY A 46 -10.42 -5.23 -20.77
N VAL A 47 -11.25 -5.61 -19.80
CA VAL A 47 -11.86 -4.66 -18.85
C VAL A 47 -10.83 -3.88 -18.04
N TYR A 48 -9.66 -4.46 -17.71
CA TYR A 48 -8.63 -3.77 -16.94
C TYR A 48 -8.01 -2.59 -17.70
N ALA A 49 -8.00 -2.64 -19.04
CA ALA A 49 -7.51 -1.54 -19.87
C ALA A 49 -8.46 -0.32 -19.88
N GLN A 50 -9.70 -0.49 -19.42
CA GLN A 50 -10.71 0.57 -19.38
C GLN A 50 -10.65 1.38 -18.07
N ILE A 51 -9.90 0.92 -17.08
CA ILE A 51 -9.81 1.54 -15.75
C ILE A 51 -9.11 2.90 -15.86
N ASP A 52 -9.81 3.97 -15.50
CA ASP A 52 -9.27 5.33 -15.64
C ASP A 52 -8.35 5.67 -14.47
N THR A 53 -7.05 5.73 -14.75
CA THR A 53 -6.02 6.16 -13.80
C THR A 53 -5.28 7.42 -14.26
N ARG A 54 -5.74 8.09 -15.33
CA ARG A 54 -4.98 9.16 -16.00
C ARG A 54 -4.70 10.35 -15.08
N LEU A 55 -5.73 10.82 -14.37
CA LEU A 55 -5.58 11.93 -13.40
C LEU A 55 -4.61 11.55 -12.27
N GLY A 56 -4.72 10.31 -11.76
CA GLY A 56 -3.83 9.79 -10.72
C GLY A 56 -2.39 9.70 -11.21
N GLN A 57 -2.15 9.11 -12.38
CA GLN A 57 -0.83 8.97 -12.99
C GLN A 57 -0.17 10.33 -13.27
N GLU A 58 -0.93 11.30 -13.79
CA GLU A 58 -0.46 12.68 -13.98
C GLU A 58 -0.01 13.29 -12.65
N ALA A 59 -0.84 13.23 -11.62
CA ALA A 59 -0.55 13.76 -10.30
C ALA A 59 0.68 13.07 -9.66
N LEU A 60 0.76 11.75 -9.71
CA LEU A 60 1.89 10.97 -9.20
C LEU A 60 3.20 11.35 -9.90
N ARG A 61 3.18 11.51 -11.22
CA ARG A 61 4.34 11.93 -12.01
C ARG A 61 4.79 13.34 -11.60
N LEU A 62 3.87 14.29 -11.52
CA LEU A 62 4.18 15.68 -11.13
C LEU A 62 4.67 15.78 -9.68
N LEU A 63 4.09 15.01 -8.76
CA LEU A 63 4.56 14.97 -7.37
C LEU A 63 5.95 14.36 -7.24
N SER A 64 6.28 13.36 -8.06
CA SER A 64 7.56 12.64 -7.95
C SER A 64 8.69 13.27 -8.76
N GLN A 65 8.39 13.88 -9.90
CA GLN A 65 9.38 14.32 -10.90
C GLN A 65 9.20 15.80 -11.32
N GLY A 66 8.12 16.45 -10.90
CA GLY A 66 7.84 17.84 -11.26
C GLY A 66 8.68 18.85 -10.48
N THR A 67 8.69 20.09 -10.95
CA THR A 67 9.28 21.22 -10.23
C THR A 67 8.51 21.52 -8.94
N PRO A 68 9.08 22.26 -7.97
CA PRO A 68 8.36 22.67 -6.76
C PRO A 68 7.02 23.38 -7.06
N GLN A 69 6.96 24.19 -8.12
CA GLN A 69 5.74 24.87 -8.55
C GLN A 69 4.69 23.89 -9.06
N GLN A 70 5.10 22.86 -9.81
CA GLN A 70 4.21 21.81 -10.28
C GLN A 70 3.70 20.94 -9.12
N GLN A 71 4.57 20.59 -8.18
CA GLN A 71 4.19 19.86 -6.96
C GLN A 71 3.16 20.66 -6.14
N GLN A 72 3.40 21.96 -5.96
CA GLN A 72 2.45 22.85 -5.28
C GLN A 72 1.12 22.94 -6.03
N ALA A 73 1.14 23.03 -7.36
CA ALA A 73 -0.09 23.04 -8.16
C ALA A 73 -0.92 21.75 -8.01
N VAL A 74 -0.26 20.58 -7.88
CA VAL A 74 -0.96 19.33 -7.58
C VAL A 74 -1.54 19.35 -6.16
N LEU A 75 -0.80 19.83 -5.16
CA LEU A 75 -1.31 19.98 -3.80
C LEU A 75 -2.58 20.83 -3.76
N GLU A 76 -2.59 21.99 -4.43
CA GLU A 76 -3.79 22.85 -4.49
C GLU A 76 -4.97 22.17 -5.20
N ARG A 77 -4.72 21.44 -6.31
CA ARG A 77 -5.75 20.64 -6.98
C ARG A 77 -6.34 19.58 -6.04
N VAL A 78 -5.49 18.90 -5.26
CA VAL A 78 -5.92 17.86 -4.30
C VAL A 78 -6.71 18.48 -3.16
N ARG A 79 -6.30 19.63 -2.62
CA ARG A 79 -7.07 20.35 -1.58
C ARG A 79 -8.43 20.81 -2.07
N ALA A 80 -8.51 21.28 -3.32
CA ALA A 80 -9.73 21.82 -3.90
C ALA A 80 -10.76 20.74 -4.27
N ALA A 81 -10.31 19.56 -4.72
CA ALA A 81 -11.19 18.49 -5.19
C ALA A 81 -10.64 17.10 -4.83
N PRO A 82 -10.46 16.78 -3.54
CA PRO A 82 -9.84 15.53 -3.12
C PRO A 82 -10.67 14.30 -3.50
N GLU A 83 -11.99 14.44 -3.66
CA GLU A 83 -12.88 13.37 -4.12
C GLU A 83 -12.48 12.78 -5.47
N ARG A 84 -11.72 13.52 -6.29
CA ARG A 84 -11.31 13.11 -7.64
C ARG A 84 -10.02 12.29 -7.70
N PHE A 85 -9.28 12.20 -6.60
CA PHE A 85 -7.95 11.59 -6.59
C PHE A 85 -7.95 10.20 -5.95
N GLN A 86 -7.29 9.26 -6.62
CA GLN A 86 -7.10 7.90 -6.14
C GLN A 86 -6.11 7.87 -4.96
N PRO A 87 -6.24 6.92 -4.02
CA PRO A 87 -5.42 6.83 -2.82
C PRO A 87 -3.90 6.93 -3.01
N PRO A 88 -3.27 6.34 -4.05
CA PRO A 88 -1.83 6.47 -4.26
C PRO A 88 -1.35 7.94 -4.33
N VAL A 89 -2.19 8.85 -4.84
CA VAL A 89 -1.87 10.28 -4.91
C VAL A 89 -1.68 10.86 -3.50
N PHE A 90 -2.54 10.51 -2.54
CA PHE A 90 -2.42 11.01 -1.17
C PHE A 90 -1.16 10.47 -0.47
N TYR A 91 -0.77 9.22 -0.74
CA TYR A 91 0.49 8.66 -0.24
C TYR A 91 1.71 9.44 -0.76
N VAL A 92 1.80 9.67 -2.06
CA VAL A 92 2.94 10.44 -2.61
C VAL A 92 2.91 11.90 -2.17
N LEU A 93 1.73 12.51 -2.13
CA LEU A 93 1.54 13.88 -1.63
C LEU A 93 2.02 14.01 -0.18
N SER A 94 1.66 13.05 0.69
CA SER A 94 2.10 13.05 2.08
C SER A 94 3.62 13.02 2.19
N GLN A 95 4.31 12.24 1.35
CA GLN A 95 5.76 12.21 1.36
C GLN A 95 6.36 13.56 0.92
N ALA A 96 5.80 14.19 -0.11
CA ALA A 96 6.25 15.50 -0.58
C ALA A 96 6.07 16.58 0.50
N LEU A 97 4.90 16.63 1.15
CA LEU A 97 4.62 17.52 2.27
C LEU A 97 5.56 17.28 3.46
N PHE A 98 5.82 16.02 3.79
CA PHE A 98 6.70 15.67 4.91
C PHE A 98 8.14 16.13 4.65
N LYS A 99 8.64 15.96 3.41
CA LYS A 99 9.95 16.46 2.97
C LYS A 99 10.02 17.99 3.02
N ALA A 100 8.92 18.67 2.73
CA ALA A 100 8.79 20.12 2.82
C ALA A 100 8.56 20.65 4.26
N GLY A 101 8.56 19.77 5.28
CA GLY A 101 8.37 20.16 6.69
C GLY A 101 6.91 20.35 7.12
N GLN A 102 5.94 20.18 6.21
CA GLN A 102 4.50 20.28 6.48
C GLN A 102 3.97 18.96 7.08
N ARG A 103 4.51 18.56 8.23
CA ARG A 103 4.37 17.20 8.79
C ARG A 103 2.94 16.84 9.23
N ASP A 104 2.18 17.78 9.77
CA ASP A 104 0.79 17.53 10.18
C ASP A 104 -0.13 17.28 9.00
N GLU A 105 0.02 18.08 7.94
CA GLU A 105 -0.75 17.89 6.73
C GLU A 105 -0.31 16.62 6.00
N ALA A 106 0.98 16.31 6.01
CA ALA A 106 1.48 15.02 5.52
C ALA A 106 0.81 13.84 6.25
N ALA A 107 0.75 13.88 7.59
CA ALA A 107 0.08 12.84 8.35
C ALA A 107 -1.40 12.73 7.98
N PHE A 108 -2.11 13.85 7.84
CA PHE A 108 -3.50 13.86 7.41
C PHE A 108 -3.69 13.15 6.06
N TRP A 109 -2.94 13.56 5.02
CA TRP A 109 -3.09 12.96 3.69
C TRP A 109 -2.65 11.49 3.63
N TYR A 110 -1.62 11.11 4.41
CA TYR A 110 -1.21 9.71 4.49
C TYR A 110 -2.34 8.82 5.05
N TYR A 111 -2.95 9.21 6.16
CA TYR A 111 -4.02 8.42 6.77
C TYR A 111 -5.33 8.50 5.98
N ALA A 112 -5.61 9.63 5.30
CA ALA A 112 -6.69 9.73 4.33
C ALA A 112 -6.51 8.76 3.15
N GLY A 113 -5.30 8.68 2.59
CA GLY A 113 -4.94 7.71 1.57
C GLY A 113 -5.06 6.28 2.05
N GLN A 114 -4.59 5.99 3.26
CA GLN A 114 -4.68 4.65 3.83
C GLN A 114 -6.13 4.20 4.04
N LEU A 115 -6.98 5.05 4.59
CA LEU A 115 -8.40 4.73 4.80
C LEU A 115 -9.11 4.45 3.47
N ARG A 116 -8.93 5.32 2.47
CA ARG A 116 -9.54 5.13 1.15
C ARG A 116 -9.01 3.91 0.41
N ALA A 117 -7.70 3.66 0.47
CA ALA A 117 -7.09 2.47 -0.13
C ALA A 117 -7.63 1.18 0.50
N ARG A 118 -7.82 1.15 1.82
CA ARG A 118 -8.44 0.02 2.51
C ARG A 118 -9.88 -0.20 2.06
N PHE A 119 -10.67 0.86 1.92
CA PHE A 119 -12.04 0.75 1.40
C PHE A 119 -12.04 0.17 -0.02
N ASP A 120 -11.21 0.70 -0.92
CA ASP A 120 -11.07 0.23 -2.29
C ASP A 120 -10.67 -1.25 -2.35
N ALA A 121 -9.68 -1.65 -1.54
CA ALA A 121 -9.23 -3.03 -1.46
C ALA A 121 -10.26 -3.97 -0.79
N ASN A 122 -11.12 -3.45 0.09
CA ASN A 122 -12.20 -4.22 0.70
C ASN A 122 -13.35 -4.50 -0.29
N ARG A 123 -13.61 -3.58 -1.23
CA ARG A 123 -14.62 -3.79 -2.28
C ARG A 123 -14.09 -4.51 -3.52
N CYS A 124 -12.78 -4.67 -3.67
CA CYS A 124 -12.19 -5.48 -4.73
C CYS A 124 -12.56 -6.97 -4.55
N ALA A 125 -12.99 -7.63 -5.63
CA ALA A 125 -13.28 -9.08 -5.61
C ALA A 125 -12.00 -9.92 -5.56
N ASP A 126 -10.87 -9.39 -6.05
CA ASP A 126 -9.57 -10.02 -5.95
C ASP A 126 -8.86 -9.62 -4.64
N VAL A 127 -8.89 -10.52 -3.65
CA VAL A 127 -8.25 -10.28 -2.34
C VAL A 127 -6.74 -10.09 -2.43
N THR A 128 -6.08 -10.57 -3.48
CA THR A 128 -4.63 -10.41 -3.65
C THR A 128 -4.23 -8.96 -3.93
N ALA A 129 -5.16 -8.14 -4.46
CA ALA A 129 -4.95 -6.71 -4.70
C ALA A 129 -4.68 -5.93 -3.40
N ARG A 130 -5.09 -6.47 -2.23
CA ARG A 130 -4.85 -5.86 -0.91
C ARG A 130 -3.36 -5.66 -0.62
N GLN A 131 -2.49 -6.49 -1.19
CA GLN A 131 -1.03 -6.38 -1.04
C GLN A 131 -0.51 -5.01 -1.49
N ALA A 132 -1.15 -4.34 -2.45
CA ALA A 132 -0.76 -3.00 -2.87
C ALA A 132 -0.90 -1.96 -1.75
N VAL A 133 -1.91 -2.10 -0.90
CA VAL A 133 -2.11 -1.22 0.27
C VAL A 133 -0.98 -1.42 1.27
N ASP A 134 -0.55 -2.66 1.50
CA ASP A 134 0.56 -2.98 2.40
C ASP A 134 1.88 -2.42 1.87
N VAL A 135 2.15 -2.56 0.57
CA VAL A 135 3.34 -1.98 -0.07
C VAL A 135 3.36 -0.46 0.10
N MET A 136 2.23 0.23 -0.09
CA MET A 136 2.16 1.68 0.15
C MET A 136 2.39 2.03 1.62
N ASN A 137 1.76 1.32 2.55
CA ASN A 137 1.97 1.56 3.99
C ASN A 137 3.43 1.38 4.41
N GLN A 138 4.09 0.34 3.91
CA GLN A 138 5.51 0.09 4.18
C GLN A 138 6.41 1.17 3.56
N SER A 139 6.10 1.62 2.35
CA SER A 139 6.91 2.60 1.62
C SER A 139 6.85 4.00 2.19
N TYR A 140 5.70 4.41 2.72
CA TYR A 140 5.44 5.80 3.12
C TYR A 140 5.22 5.99 4.63
N GLY A 141 4.82 4.95 5.34
CA GLY A 141 4.30 5.07 6.70
C GLY A 141 5.34 5.33 7.78
N ALA A 142 6.53 4.70 7.70
CA ALA A 142 7.51 4.74 8.79
C ALA A 142 7.87 6.16 9.31
N PRO A 143 8.27 7.14 8.46
CA PRO A 143 8.60 8.48 8.94
C PRO A 143 7.37 9.24 9.49
N ILE A 144 6.20 9.06 8.87
CA ILE A 144 4.95 9.73 9.24
C ILE A 144 4.42 9.20 10.57
N ASN A 145 4.41 7.86 10.73
CA ASN A 145 4.00 7.20 11.97
C ASN A 145 4.91 7.61 13.13
N ARG A 146 6.24 7.66 12.90
CA ARG A 146 7.19 8.11 13.93
C ARG A 146 6.91 9.54 14.37
N TYR A 147 6.57 10.42 13.44
CA TYR A 147 6.19 11.79 13.76
C TYR A 147 4.87 11.85 14.53
N LEU A 148 3.81 11.23 14.00
CA LEU A 148 2.48 11.35 14.59
C LEU A 148 2.41 10.74 15.99
N PHE A 149 3.01 9.57 16.21
CA PHE A 149 2.93 8.87 17.49
C PHE A 149 3.89 9.41 18.57
N GLN A 150 4.61 10.51 18.31
CA GLN A 150 5.26 11.28 19.38
C GLN A 150 4.24 11.97 20.29
N ASP A 151 3.04 12.25 19.78
CA ASP A 151 1.94 12.85 20.50
C ASP A 151 0.68 12.01 20.27
N LEU A 152 0.37 11.16 21.25
CA LEU A 152 -0.72 10.19 21.15
C LEU A 152 -2.11 10.83 21.21
N ASP A 153 -2.24 12.01 21.81
CA ASP A 153 -3.51 12.75 21.84
C ASP A 153 -3.76 13.37 20.46
N LYS A 154 -2.74 14.02 19.89
CA LYS A 154 -2.78 14.53 18.52
C LYS A 154 -3.03 13.42 17.48
N ALA A 155 -2.43 12.24 17.68
CA ALA A 155 -2.68 11.08 16.84
C ALA A 155 -4.15 10.68 16.85
N GLN A 156 -4.76 10.60 18.03
CA GLN A 156 -6.17 10.24 18.19
C GLN A 156 -7.10 11.25 17.52
N GLU A 157 -6.85 12.55 17.71
CA GLU A 157 -7.61 13.63 17.07
C GLU A 157 -7.49 13.61 15.54
N LEU A 158 -6.27 13.43 15.01
CA LEU A 158 -6.04 13.39 13.58
C LEU A 158 -6.77 12.22 12.91
N ILE A 159 -6.74 11.03 13.51
CA ILE A 159 -7.42 9.86 12.96
C ILE A 159 -8.95 10.06 12.95
N ALA A 160 -9.52 10.61 14.03
CA ALA A 160 -10.95 10.97 14.05
C ALA A 160 -11.29 11.96 12.94
N LYS A 161 -10.47 13.01 12.77
CA LYS A 161 -10.62 14.01 11.71
C LYS A 161 -10.57 13.39 10.30
N VAL A 162 -9.66 12.45 10.06
CA VAL A 162 -9.55 11.73 8.78
C VAL A 162 -10.81 10.91 8.49
N VAL A 163 -11.34 10.21 9.50
CA VAL A 163 -12.57 9.42 9.36
C VAL A 163 -13.78 10.30 9.05
N ASP A 164 -13.92 11.42 9.77
CA ASP A 164 -15.00 12.38 9.52
C ASP A 164 -14.87 13.10 8.18
N TRP A 165 -13.64 13.35 7.75
CA TRP A 165 -13.36 13.86 6.42
C TRP A 165 -13.76 12.86 5.32
N ASP A 166 -13.37 11.59 5.44
CA ASP A 166 -13.72 10.58 4.44
C ASP A 166 -15.23 10.34 4.38
N ARG A 167 -15.93 10.41 5.53
CA ARG A 167 -17.41 10.30 5.57
C ARG A 167 -18.11 11.40 4.78
N ARG A 168 -17.53 12.60 4.71
CA ARG A 168 -18.10 13.78 4.03
C ARG A 168 -17.56 13.98 2.61
N THR A 169 -16.51 13.28 2.24
CA THR A 169 -15.85 13.46 0.94
C THR A 169 -16.21 12.28 0.03
N PRO A 170 -16.90 12.49 -1.10
CA PRO A 170 -17.20 11.40 -2.04
C PRO A 170 -15.95 10.71 -2.60
N HIS A 171 -16.15 9.54 -3.20
CA HIS A 171 -15.14 8.83 -4.00
C HIS A 171 -15.49 9.01 -5.49
N ALA A 172 -15.14 10.16 -6.07
CA ALA A 172 -15.41 10.56 -7.45
C ALA A 172 -14.22 10.26 -8.39
N TYR A 173 -13.63 9.08 -8.24
CA TYR A 173 -12.59 8.51 -9.07
C TYR A 173 -12.94 7.05 -9.39
N ASP A 174 -12.32 6.46 -10.42
CA ASP A 174 -12.54 5.05 -10.73
C ASP A 174 -12.03 4.15 -9.57
N PRO A 175 -12.93 3.46 -8.84
CA PRO A 175 -12.55 2.54 -7.76
C PRO A 175 -11.57 1.47 -8.18
N HIS A 176 -11.63 1.07 -9.45
CA HIS A 176 -11.03 -0.15 -9.93
C HIS A 176 -9.51 -0.03 -10.10
N TRP A 177 -8.93 1.13 -9.82
CA TRP A 177 -7.48 1.32 -9.80
C TRP A 177 -6.76 0.22 -9.00
N ILE A 178 -7.35 -0.21 -7.87
CA ILE A 178 -6.77 -1.24 -7.01
C ILE A 178 -6.77 -2.61 -7.69
N ASN A 179 -7.75 -2.88 -8.55
CA ASN A 179 -7.92 -4.16 -9.25
C ASN A 179 -6.76 -4.43 -10.22
N LEU A 180 -6.07 -3.39 -10.70
CA LEU A 180 -4.86 -3.50 -11.51
C LEU A 180 -3.70 -4.18 -10.77
N HIS A 181 -3.76 -4.25 -9.43
CA HIS A 181 -2.72 -4.83 -8.59
C HIS A 181 -3.03 -6.26 -8.13
N GLY A 182 -4.16 -6.83 -8.55
CA GLY A 182 -4.54 -8.20 -8.25
C GLY A 182 -3.93 -9.22 -9.20
N MET A 183 -3.81 -10.47 -8.75
CA MET A 183 -3.38 -11.60 -9.56
C MET A 183 -4.31 -11.86 -10.75
N GLN A 184 -5.61 -11.53 -10.64
CA GLN A 184 -6.53 -11.61 -11.78
C GLN A 184 -6.14 -10.64 -12.91
N ALA A 185 -5.66 -9.44 -12.60
CA ALA A 185 -5.17 -8.50 -13.62
C ALA A 185 -3.91 -9.03 -14.31
N VAL A 186 -3.00 -9.63 -13.53
CA VAL A 186 -1.79 -10.29 -14.05
C VAL A 186 -2.16 -11.46 -14.98
N GLN A 187 -3.12 -12.29 -14.58
CA GLN A 187 -3.60 -13.41 -15.39
C GLN A 187 -4.30 -12.92 -16.66
N ALA A 188 -5.20 -11.95 -16.56
CA ALA A 188 -5.90 -11.36 -17.70
C ALA A 188 -4.93 -10.70 -18.70
N SER A 189 -3.80 -10.15 -18.22
CA SER A 189 -2.76 -9.61 -19.09
C SER A 189 -2.00 -10.69 -19.90
N ARG A 190 -2.06 -11.95 -19.46
CA ARG A 190 -1.42 -13.11 -20.11
C ARG A 190 -2.39 -13.97 -20.91
N ASP A 191 -3.69 -13.88 -20.60
CA ASP A 191 -4.76 -14.64 -21.24
C ASP A 191 -5.89 -13.68 -21.70
N PRO A 192 -5.91 -13.31 -22.98
CA PRO A 192 -6.96 -12.46 -23.56
C PRO A 192 -8.37 -13.06 -23.47
N GLN A 193 -8.52 -14.40 -23.41
CA GLN A 193 -9.84 -15.02 -23.28
C GLN A 193 -10.40 -14.83 -21.87
N LEU A 194 -9.55 -14.95 -20.86
CA LEU A 194 -9.88 -14.55 -19.48
C LEU A 194 -10.25 -13.07 -19.41
N ALA A 195 -9.52 -12.19 -20.07
CA ALA A 195 -9.82 -10.77 -20.08
C ALA A 195 -11.19 -10.45 -20.72
N ALA A 196 -11.57 -11.19 -21.76
CA ALA A 196 -12.82 -10.99 -22.51
C ALA A 196 -14.09 -11.41 -21.76
N ARG A 197 -13.98 -12.32 -20.77
CA ARG A 197 -15.13 -12.79 -19.97
C ARG A 197 -15.42 -11.96 -18.73
N LEU A 198 -14.52 -11.05 -18.36
CA LEU A 198 -14.66 -10.18 -17.19
C LEU A 198 -15.40 -8.89 -17.58
N THR A 199 -16.28 -8.44 -16.70
CA THR A 199 -16.93 -7.11 -16.79
C THR A 199 -16.49 -6.22 -15.64
N LEU A 200 -16.76 -4.92 -15.72
CA LEU A 200 -16.34 -3.98 -14.67
C LEU A 200 -17.03 -4.32 -13.34
N GLU A 201 -18.30 -4.73 -13.40
CA GLU A 201 -19.11 -5.18 -12.27
C GLU A 201 -18.52 -6.44 -11.62
N SER A 202 -17.87 -7.31 -12.39
CA SER A 202 -17.25 -8.54 -11.87
C SER A 202 -15.96 -8.30 -11.10
N LEU A 203 -15.32 -7.14 -11.26
CA LEU A 203 -14.06 -6.82 -10.61
C LEU A 203 -14.23 -6.49 -9.12
N SER A 204 -15.42 -6.07 -8.71
CA SER A 204 -15.71 -5.60 -7.35
C SER A 204 -16.93 -6.30 -6.75
N LEU A 205 -17.06 -6.25 -5.43
CA LEU A 205 -18.30 -6.61 -4.75
C LEU A 205 -19.47 -5.74 -5.26
N PRO A 206 -20.72 -6.21 -5.20
CA PRO A 206 -21.87 -5.46 -5.72
C PRO A 206 -21.96 -4.03 -5.15
N ALA A 207 -22.21 -3.04 -6.02
CA ALA A 207 -22.23 -1.62 -5.66
C ALA A 207 -23.22 -1.28 -4.52
N ALA A 208 -24.33 -2.02 -4.42
CA ALA A 208 -25.30 -1.88 -3.34
C ALA A 208 -24.71 -2.13 -1.94
N GLN A 209 -23.60 -2.88 -1.83
CA GLN A 209 -22.93 -3.17 -0.57
C GLN A 209 -21.92 -2.07 -0.17
N TRP A 210 -21.53 -1.20 -1.10
CA TRP A 210 -20.44 -0.25 -0.90
C TRP A 210 -20.69 0.75 0.24
N PRO A 211 -21.90 1.33 0.43
CA PRO A 211 -22.14 2.26 1.54
C PRO A 211 -21.93 1.60 2.91
N ALA A 212 -22.45 0.39 3.10
CA ALA A 212 -22.28 -0.36 4.34
C ALA A 212 -20.80 -0.73 4.56
N LEU A 213 -20.10 -1.14 3.51
CA LEU A 213 -18.68 -1.49 3.56
C LEU A 213 -17.78 -0.28 3.85
N ALA A 214 -18.12 0.90 3.31
CA ALA A 214 -17.42 2.14 3.61
C ALA A 214 -17.51 2.48 5.10
N GLU A 215 -18.73 2.44 5.67
CA GLU A 215 -18.91 2.74 7.09
C GLU A 215 -18.27 1.66 7.99
N GLN A 216 -18.36 0.38 7.61
CA GLN A 216 -17.66 -0.69 8.32
C GLN A 216 -16.13 -0.48 8.30
N THR A 217 -15.58 -0.06 7.15
CA THR A 217 -14.14 0.21 7.00
C THR A 217 -13.73 1.36 7.92
N ARG A 218 -14.48 2.47 7.95
CA ARG A 218 -14.23 3.62 8.84
C ARG A 218 -14.28 3.25 10.32
N SER A 219 -15.33 2.53 10.73
CA SER A 219 -15.52 2.16 12.14
C SER A 219 -14.40 1.24 12.62
N LYS A 220 -14.06 0.20 11.86
CA LYS A 220 -12.93 -0.70 12.18
C LYS A 220 -11.60 0.04 12.16
N TYR A 221 -11.43 0.97 11.23
CA TYR A 221 -10.23 1.80 11.14
C TYR A 221 -10.05 2.64 12.41
N LEU A 222 -11.07 3.41 12.79
CA LEU A 222 -11.05 4.25 13.97
C LEU A 222 -10.82 3.44 15.24
N GLN A 223 -11.58 2.35 15.41
CA GLN A 223 -11.46 1.46 16.56
C GLN A 223 -10.05 0.89 16.69
N GLY A 224 -9.47 0.39 15.59
CA GLY A 224 -8.12 -0.17 15.61
C GLY A 224 -7.04 0.84 16.04
N PHE A 225 -7.16 2.11 15.63
CA PHE A 225 -6.25 3.16 16.11
C PHE A 225 -6.50 3.52 17.57
N GLN A 226 -7.76 3.59 18.02
CA GLN A 226 -8.09 3.87 19.42
C GLN A 226 -7.53 2.79 20.36
N GLU A 227 -7.65 1.52 19.97
CA GLU A 227 -7.09 0.37 20.70
C GLU A 227 -5.56 0.45 20.74
N ALA A 228 -4.90 0.65 19.60
CA ALA A 228 -3.44 0.75 19.52
C ALA A 228 -2.89 1.93 20.34
N ILE A 229 -3.52 3.11 20.25
CA ILE A 229 -3.12 4.29 21.02
C ILE A 229 -3.32 4.05 22.52
N SER A 230 -4.43 3.43 22.92
CA SER A 230 -4.69 3.13 24.34
C SER A 230 -3.65 2.17 24.91
N GLN A 231 -3.24 1.16 24.16
CA GLN A 231 -2.16 0.23 24.54
C GLN A 231 -0.83 0.98 24.72
N LEU A 232 -0.45 1.84 23.76
CA LEU A 232 0.78 2.64 23.85
C LEU A 232 0.78 3.58 25.07
N LYS A 233 -0.36 4.22 25.37
CA LYS A 233 -0.54 5.07 26.57
C LYS A 233 -0.43 4.27 27.88
N ALA A 234 -0.87 3.01 27.89
CA ALA A 234 -0.74 2.14 29.06
C ALA A 234 0.73 1.73 29.27
N GLU A 235 1.42 1.32 28.21
CA GLU A 235 2.83 0.93 28.27
C GLU A 235 3.76 2.07 28.70
N SER A 236 3.46 3.32 28.31
CA SER A 236 4.25 4.48 28.72
C SER A 236 4.10 4.82 30.21
N LYS A 237 2.98 4.46 30.84
CA LYS A 237 2.73 4.68 32.28
C LYS A 237 3.33 3.60 33.17
N SER A 238 3.66 2.43 32.61
CA SER A 238 4.26 1.31 33.34
C SER A 238 5.80 1.32 33.35
N LYS A 239 6.44 2.32 32.74
CA LYS A 239 7.89 2.54 32.75
C LYS A 239 8.23 3.71 33.66
#